data_AF-A0A7S0ZXL0-F1
#
_entry.id   AF-A0A7S0ZXL0-F1
#
_cell.length_a   1.000
_cell.length_b   1.000
_cell.length_c   1.000
_cell.angle_alpha   90.00
_cell.angle_beta   90.00
_cell.angle_gamma   90.00
#
_symmetry.space_group_name_H-M   'P 1'
#
loop_
_entity.id
_entity.type
_entity.pdbx_description
1 polymer ?
#
loop_
_entity_poly.entity_id
_entity_poly.type
_entity_poly.pdbx_seq_one_letter_code
_entity_poly.pdbx_strand_id
1 'polypeptide(L)'
;MIRDPLSQLQSWKKEGYGLSHCIKLKGRLRWLTEPCSFIGYFPDKKQHGKGASGGNFDSLPDVWNGYVQGYRDMFNSGIFKDVVLIRYEDLVMHPEGEVARVALALGLPAPTTVSVKEDKAKAHGNPNNRDSAVAHILKRSFVASYSAEELRHVCELLDLSLVKEVGYEVPECGAERSDSRRG
;
A
#
# COMPACT_ATOMS: atom_id res chain seq x y z
N MET A 1 -7.81 1.77 -3.64
CA MET A 1 -6.53 1.58 -4.36
C MET A 1 -5.53 1.06 -3.36
N ILE A 2 -4.72 0.09 -3.74
CA ILE A 2 -3.72 -0.54 -2.87
C ILE A 2 -2.34 -0.46 -3.55
N ARG A 3 -1.28 -0.61 -2.78
CA ARG A 3 0.11 -0.60 -3.27
C ARG A 3 0.83 -1.83 -2.74
N ASP A 4 1.89 -2.27 -3.42
CA ASP A 4 2.83 -3.25 -2.89
C ASP A 4 3.15 -2.96 -1.41
N PRO A 5 3.06 -3.97 -0.52
CA PRO A 5 3.18 -3.75 0.92
C PRO A 5 4.54 -3.16 1.31
N LEU A 6 5.64 -3.62 0.72
CA LEU A 6 6.97 -3.09 1.02
C LEU A 6 7.11 -1.65 0.50
N SER A 7 6.60 -1.37 -0.70
CA SER A 7 6.61 0.00 -1.23
C SER A 7 5.74 0.95 -0.39
N GLN A 8 4.61 0.48 0.13
CA GLN A 8 3.70 1.29 0.95
C GLN A 8 4.32 1.61 2.32
N LEU A 9 4.90 0.62 2.98
CA LEU A 9 5.58 0.77 4.27
C LEU A 9 6.75 1.78 4.19
N GLN A 10 7.59 1.71 3.15
CA GLN A 10 8.64 2.72 2.93
C GLN A 10 8.09 4.11 2.64
N SER A 11 6.98 4.19 1.90
CA SER A 11 6.31 5.47 1.65
C SER A 11 5.80 6.09 2.95
N TRP A 12 5.25 5.30 3.87
CA TRP A 12 4.86 5.76 5.20
C TRP A 12 6.09 6.15 6.02
N LYS A 13 7.15 5.32 6.03
CA LYS A 13 8.42 5.62 6.72
C LYS A 13 8.97 7.00 6.33
N LYS A 14 8.90 7.34 5.04
CA LYS A 14 9.30 8.64 4.49
C LYS A 14 8.31 9.76 4.85
N GLU A 15 7.02 9.53 4.63
CA GLU A 15 5.95 10.51 4.82
C GLU A 15 4.79 9.86 5.59
N GLY A 16 4.80 9.98 6.92
CA GLY A 16 3.87 9.23 7.78
C GLY A 16 2.41 9.69 7.74
N TYR A 17 2.12 10.93 7.32
CA TYR A 17 0.79 11.54 7.40
C TYR A 17 0.13 11.30 8.77
N GLY A 18 -1.10 10.76 8.80
CA GLY A 18 -1.81 10.40 10.04
C GLY A 18 -1.19 9.27 10.86
N LEU A 19 -0.17 8.57 10.34
CA LEU A 19 0.59 7.52 11.03
C LEU A 19 1.93 8.02 11.60
N SER A 20 2.19 9.33 11.54
CA SER A 20 3.50 9.92 11.90
C SER A 20 3.99 9.51 13.31
N HIS A 21 3.09 9.31 14.27
CA HIS A 21 3.43 8.87 15.62
C HIS A 21 3.85 7.40 15.71
N CYS A 22 3.33 6.53 14.82
CA CYS A 22 3.76 5.14 14.73
C CYS A 22 5.15 5.00 14.08
N ILE A 23 5.51 5.96 13.23
CA ILE A 23 6.71 5.86 12.37
C ILE A 23 7.92 6.56 12.98
N LYS A 24 7.73 7.64 13.73
CA LYS A 24 8.82 8.43 14.35
C LYS A 24 9.36 7.81 15.64
N LEU A 25 9.14 6.51 15.86
CA LEU A 25 9.61 5.78 17.03
C LEU A 25 11.14 5.60 16.94
N LYS A 26 11.84 5.94 18.03
CA LYS A 26 13.29 5.75 18.12
C LYS A 26 13.60 4.28 18.31
N GLY A 27 14.48 3.73 17.46
CA GLY A 27 14.92 2.34 17.50
C GLY A 27 14.80 1.68 16.13
N ARG A 28 15.78 0.84 15.75
CA ARG A 28 15.94 0.32 14.39
C ARG A 28 14.68 -0.36 13.84
N LEU A 29 14.01 -1.16 14.67
CA LEU A 29 12.81 -1.93 14.30
C LEU A 29 11.49 -1.34 14.81
N ARG A 30 11.55 -0.34 15.70
CA ARG A 30 10.37 0.08 16.45
C ARG A 30 9.29 0.71 15.57
N TRP A 31 9.68 1.39 14.50
CA TRP A 31 8.74 1.91 13.50
C TRP A 31 7.95 0.81 12.77
N LEU A 32 8.45 -0.43 12.79
CA LEU A 32 7.88 -1.57 12.09
C LEU A 32 7.07 -2.45 13.04
N THR A 33 7.62 -2.80 14.20
CA THR A 33 7.13 -3.88 15.07
C THR A 33 6.30 -3.43 16.25
N GLU A 34 6.30 -2.13 16.59
CA GLU A 34 5.53 -1.63 17.72
C GLU A 34 4.05 -1.44 17.34
N PRO A 35 3.13 -1.63 18.30
CA PRO A 35 1.72 -1.35 18.08
C PRO A 35 1.47 0.06 17.55
N CYS A 36 0.59 0.16 16.57
CA CYS A 36 0.17 1.41 15.96
C CYS A 36 -1.32 1.62 16.20
N SER A 37 -1.65 2.57 17.06
CA SER A 37 -3.02 3.01 17.28
C SER A 37 -3.19 4.42 16.76
N PHE A 38 -4.22 4.67 15.98
CA PHE A 38 -4.57 6.04 15.58
C PHE A 38 -6.07 6.22 15.52
N ILE A 39 -6.53 7.39 15.95
CA ILE A 39 -7.90 7.84 15.75
C ILE A 39 -7.78 9.14 14.96
N GLY A 40 -7.87 9.03 13.65
CA GLY A 40 -8.05 10.15 12.76
C GLY A 40 -9.50 10.62 12.82
N TYR A 41 -9.81 11.48 13.79
CA TYR A 41 -10.86 12.48 13.62
C TYR A 41 -10.17 13.69 13.00
N PHE A 42 -10.41 13.99 11.72
CA PHE A 42 -9.85 15.17 11.05
C PHE A 42 -10.82 16.34 11.27
N PRO A 43 -10.65 17.20 12.30
CA PRO A 43 -11.58 18.29 12.55
C PRO A 43 -11.31 19.47 11.61
N ASP A 44 -10.10 19.52 11.04
CA ASP A 44 -9.59 20.67 10.32
C ASP A 44 -9.88 20.57 8.82
N LYS A 45 -10.69 21.51 8.34
CA LYS A 45 -11.30 21.60 7.01
C LYS A 45 -10.32 21.72 5.83
N LYS A 46 -9.01 21.49 6.03
CA LYS A 46 -7.96 21.63 5.00
C LYS A 46 -7.36 20.31 4.54
N GLN A 47 -7.68 19.18 5.18
CA GLN A 47 -7.20 17.86 4.77
C GLN A 47 -8.38 16.96 4.37
N HIS A 48 -8.47 16.73 3.05
CA HIS A 48 -9.07 15.58 2.36
C HIS A 48 -10.10 14.72 3.12
N GLY A 49 -11.35 15.19 3.18
CA GLY A 49 -12.54 14.36 3.45
C GLY A 49 -13.07 14.39 4.90
N LYS A 50 -14.40 14.32 5.05
CA LYS A 50 -15.07 14.10 6.35
C LYS A 50 -15.21 12.59 6.58
N GLY A 51 -14.23 11.99 7.26
CA GLY A 51 -14.29 10.58 7.64
C GLY A 51 -13.57 10.34 8.95
N ALA A 52 -14.12 9.46 9.78
CA ALA A 52 -13.36 8.86 10.87
C ALA A 52 -12.53 7.73 10.28
N SER A 53 -11.21 7.78 10.46
CA SER A 53 -10.31 6.67 10.11
C SER A 53 -9.49 6.34 11.33
N GLY A 54 -9.36 5.07 11.68
CA GLY A 54 -8.62 4.70 12.89
C GLY A 54 -8.78 3.25 13.25
N GLY A 55 -7.92 2.79 14.14
CA GLY A 55 -7.86 1.42 14.61
C GLY A 55 -6.70 1.22 15.56
N ASN A 56 -6.69 0.05 16.20
CA ASN A 56 -5.55 -0.47 16.94
C ASN A 56 -4.96 -1.60 16.10
N PHE A 57 -3.68 -1.50 15.80
CA PHE A 57 -2.94 -2.46 15.00
C PHE A 57 -1.71 -2.90 15.77
N ASP A 58 -1.33 -4.16 15.66
CA ASP A 58 -0.21 -4.72 16.43
C ASP A 58 1.15 -4.27 15.87
N SER A 59 1.17 -3.78 14.64
CA SER A 59 2.38 -3.33 13.96
C SER A 59 2.05 -2.44 12.75
N LEU A 60 3.06 -1.82 12.12
CA LEU A 60 2.82 -1.05 10.89
C LEU A 60 2.43 -1.94 9.68
N PRO A 61 3.01 -3.15 9.48
CA PRO A 61 2.49 -4.11 8.50
C PRO A 61 1.02 -4.50 8.74
N ASP A 62 0.61 -4.59 10.00
CA ASP A 62 -0.77 -4.90 10.35
C ASP A 62 -1.76 -3.79 9.93
N VAL A 63 -1.32 -2.53 9.88
CA VAL A 63 -2.09 -1.44 9.27
C VAL A 63 -2.36 -1.71 7.77
N TRP A 64 -1.36 -2.22 7.04
CA TRP A 64 -1.54 -2.60 5.63
C TRP A 64 -2.47 -3.81 5.50
N ASN A 65 -2.29 -4.84 6.33
CA ASN A 65 -3.16 -6.02 6.37
C ASN A 65 -4.62 -5.59 6.59
N GLY A 66 -4.88 -4.80 7.63
CA GLY A 66 -6.22 -4.28 7.95
C GLY A 66 -6.82 -3.41 6.84
N TYR A 67 -6.00 -2.60 6.16
CA TYR A 67 -6.45 -1.80 5.03
C TYR A 67 -6.92 -2.66 3.85
N VAL A 68 -6.17 -3.71 3.50
CA VAL A 68 -6.52 -4.63 2.42
C VAL A 68 -7.69 -5.52 2.82
N GLN A 69 -7.68 -6.05 4.04
CA GLN A 69 -8.76 -6.81 4.64
C GLN A 69 -10.09 -6.07 4.58
N GLY A 70 -10.09 -4.77 4.88
CA GLY A 70 -11.30 -3.94 4.81
C GLY A 70 -11.91 -3.87 3.40
N TYR A 71 -11.09 -3.83 2.34
CA TYR A 71 -11.61 -3.92 0.97
C TYR A 71 -12.16 -5.29 0.63
N ARG A 72 -11.51 -6.37 1.11
CA ARG A 72 -12.02 -7.73 0.95
C ARG A 72 -13.37 -7.90 1.64
N ASP A 73 -13.48 -7.41 2.87
CA ASP A 73 -14.74 -7.46 3.63
C ASP A 73 -15.83 -6.63 2.95
N MET A 74 -15.48 -5.48 2.38
CA MET A 74 -16.40 -4.66 1.59
C MET A 74 -16.93 -5.42 0.37
N PHE A 75 -16.05 -6.12 -0.36
CA PHE A 75 -16.43 -6.97 -1.49
C PHE A 75 -17.34 -8.12 -1.03
N ASN A 76 -16.97 -8.82 0.05
CA ASN A 76 -17.71 -9.95 0.59
C ASN A 76 -19.04 -9.57 1.26
N SER A 77 -19.20 -8.31 1.67
CA SER A 77 -20.43 -7.84 2.32
C SER A 77 -21.66 -7.92 1.42
N GLY A 78 -21.48 -7.90 0.09
CA GLY A 78 -22.57 -7.83 -0.88
C GLY A 78 -23.37 -6.53 -0.84
N ILE A 79 -22.97 -5.55 -0.03
CA ILE A 79 -23.67 -4.26 0.11
C ILE A 79 -23.43 -3.38 -1.13
N PHE A 80 -22.23 -3.44 -1.68
CA PHE A 80 -21.86 -2.67 -2.86
C PHE A 80 -22.14 -3.48 -4.12
N LYS A 81 -22.70 -2.80 -5.14
CA LYS A 81 -22.93 -3.40 -6.46
C LYS A 81 -21.63 -3.98 -7.04
N ASP A 82 -20.56 -3.19 -6.98
CA ASP A 82 -19.23 -3.54 -7.45
C ASP A 82 -18.18 -2.92 -6.52
N VAL A 83 -17.08 -3.63 -6.28
CA VAL A 83 -15.88 -3.10 -5.58
C VAL A 83 -14.67 -3.32 -6.49
N VAL A 84 -14.16 -2.24 -7.08
CA VAL A 84 -13.00 -2.28 -7.97
C VAL A 84 -11.74 -1.95 -7.18
N LEU A 85 -10.95 -2.96 -6.85
CA LEU A 85 -9.65 -2.79 -6.21
C LEU A 85 -8.57 -2.58 -7.27
N ILE A 86 -7.98 -1.39 -7.30
CA ILE A 86 -6.91 -0.99 -8.25
C ILE A 86 -5.56 -1.05 -7.54
N ARG A 87 -4.57 -1.71 -8.16
CA ARG A 87 -3.17 -1.64 -7.75
C ARG A 87 -2.55 -0.34 -8.25
N TYR A 88 -1.81 0.35 -7.40
CA TYR A 88 -1.13 1.60 -7.76
C TYR A 88 -0.16 1.37 -8.93
N GLU A 89 0.52 0.23 -8.92
CA GLU A 89 1.47 -0.19 -9.93
C GLU A 89 0.78 -0.35 -11.28
N ASP A 90 -0.37 -1.04 -11.35
CA ASP A 90 -1.14 -1.17 -12.59
C ASP A 90 -1.63 0.17 -13.09
N LEU A 91 -2.10 1.05 -12.19
CA LEU A 91 -2.57 2.37 -12.58
C LEU A 91 -1.44 3.24 -13.17
N VAL A 92 -0.20 3.09 -12.68
CA VAL A 92 0.96 3.81 -13.21
C VAL A 92 1.43 3.22 -14.54
N MET A 93 1.49 1.88 -14.62
CA MET A 93 2.05 1.16 -15.76
C MET A 93 1.07 1.05 -16.94
N HIS A 94 -0.22 0.87 -16.64
CA HIS A 94 -1.29 0.61 -17.60
C HIS A 94 -2.57 1.41 -17.28
N PRO A 95 -2.50 2.76 -17.22
CA PRO A 95 -3.62 3.60 -16.81
C PRO A 95 -4.86 3.41 -17.69
N GLU A 96 -4.70 3.21 -18.99
CA GLU A 96 -5.80 2.99 -19.93
C GLU A 96 -6.63 1.76 -19.56
N GLY A 97 -5.94 0.65 -19.22
CA GLY A 97 -6.59 -0.60 -18.81
C GLY A 97 -7.35 -0.45 -17.50
N GLU A 98 -6.74 0.21 -16.51
CA GLU A 98 -7.38 0.41 -15.20
C GLU A 98 -8.58 1.37 -15.29
N VAL A 99 -8.49 2.44 -16.08
CA VAL A 99 -9.63 3.36 -16.29
C VAL A 99 -10.76 2.66 -17.05
N ALA A 100 -10.45 1.86 -18.06
CA ALA A 100 -11.46 1.05 -18.76
C ALA A 100 -12.16 0.07 -17.81
N ARG A 101 -11.42 -0.59 -16.92
CA ARG A 101 -11.97 -1.51 -15.91
C ARG A 101 -12.94 -0.82 -14.96
N VAL A 102 -12.60 0.39 -14.50
CA VAL A 102 -13.50 1.22 -13.67
C VAL A 102 -14.76 1.63 -14.45
N ALA A 103 -14.61 2.08 -15.70
CA ALA A 103 -15.74 2.47 -16.53
C ALA A 103 -16.74 1.32 -16.71
N LEU A 104 -16.24 0.11 -16.97
CA LEU A 104 -17.06 -1.09 -17.10
C LEU A 104 -17.83 -1.42 -15.82
N ALA A 105 -17.20 -1.34 -14.64
CA ALA A 105 -17.88 -1.55 -13.36
C ALA A 105 -18.98 -0.50 -13.09
N LEU A 106 -18.79 0.73 -13.58
CA LEU A 106 -19.81 1.78 -13.52
C LEU A 106 -20.93 1.61 -14.57
N GLY A 107 -20.84 0.62 -15.46
CA GLY A 107 -21.77 0.45 -16.58
C GLY A 107 -21.60 1.50 -17.68
N LEU A 108 -20.41 2.10 -17.77
CA LEU A 108 -20.05 3.10 -18.77
C LEU A 108 -19.20 2.48 -19.87
N PRO A 109 -19.23 3.02 -21.10
CA PRO A 109 -18.30 2.61 -22.14
C PRO A 109 -16.86 2.92 -21.74
N ALA A 110 -15.93 2.05 -22.12
CA ALA A 110 -14.51 2.30 -21.92
C ALA A 110 -14.10 3.57 -22.72
N PRO A 111 -13.34 4.50 -22.10
CA PRO A 111 -12.92 5.69 -22.80
C PRO A 111 -11.93 5.35 -23.91
N THR A 112 -12.05 6.04 -25.05
CA THR A 112 -11.15 5.87 -26.20
C THR A 112 -9.78 6.51 -25.97
N THR A 113 -9.70 7.48 -25.05
CA THR A 113 -8.47 8.16 -24.67
C THR A 113 -8.43 8.38 -23.17
N VAL A 114 -7.25 8.21 -22.58
CA VAL A 114 -7.00 8.56 -21.18
C VAL A 114 -5.95 9.66 -21.15
N SER A 115 -6.30 10.79 -20.55
CA SER A 115 -5.35 11.87 -20.30
C SER A 115 -4.53 11.53 -19.07
N VAL A 116 -3.32 11.02 -19.25
CA VAL A 116 -2.39 10.77 -18.15
C VAL A 116 -1.72 12.08 -17.79
N LYS A 117 -1.91 12.54 -16.55
CA LYS A 117 -1.16 13.68 -16.03
C LYS A 117 0.25 13.23 -15.69
N GLU A 118 1.20 13.59 -16.55
CA GLU A 118 2.63 13.30 -16.37
C GLU A 118 3.31 14.18 -15.30
N ASP A 119 2.64 15.28 -14.93
CA ASP A 119 3.12 16.24 -13.94
C ASP A 119 3.17 15.66 -12.52
N LYS A 120 4.06 16.24 -11.71
CA LYS A 120 4.21 15.94 -10.28
C LYS A 120 2.86 16.06 -9.56
N ALA A 121 2.44 14.99 -8.89
CA ALA A 121 1.18 14.95 -8.13
C ALA A 121 1.20 15.84 -6.86
N LYS A 122 2.36 16.33 -6.42
CA LYS A 122 2.53 17.19 -5.24
C LYS A 122 3.47 18.35 -5.56
N ALA A 123 3.26 19.50 -4.94
CA ALA A 123 4.11 20.69 -5.12
C ALA A 123 5.25 20.79 -4.09
N HIS A 124 5.39 19.81 -3.18
CA HIS A 124 6.35 19.83 -2.07
C HIS A 124 6.96 18.44 -1.87
N GLY A 125 8.24 18.39 -1.47
CA GLY A 125 9.02 17.17 -1.23
C GLY A 125 9.29 16.38 -2.51
N ASN A 126 10.51 16.46 -3.07
CA ASN A 126 10.96 15.84 -4.34
C ASN A 126 9.94 14.87 -4.99
N PRO A 127 8.92 15.40 -5.69
CA PRO A 127 7.80 14.60 -6.13
C PRO A 127 8.23 13.80 -7.36
N ASN A 128 7.91 12.51 -7.36
CA ASN A 128 8.15 11.63 -8.49
C ASN A 128 7.19 12.01 -9.63
N ASN A 129 7.73 12.29 -10.82
CA ASN A 129 6.96 12.26 -12.07
C ASN A 129 6.66 10.79 -12.44
N ARG A 130 5.74 10.55 -13.39
CA ARG A 130 5.37 9.18 -13.79
C ARG A 130 6.57 8.34 -14.18
N ASP A 131 7.50 8.88 -14.97
CA ASP A 131 8.72 8.17 -15.37
C ASP A 131 9.54 7.67 -14.17
N SER A 132 9.72 8.51 -13.15
CA SER A 132 10.41 8.10 -11.93
C SER A 132 9.61 7.09 -11.10
N ALA A 133 8.28 7.16 -11.11
CA ALA A 133 7.43 6.16 -10.48
C ALA A 133 7.51 4.80 -11.20
N VAL A 134 7.45 4.80 -12.54
CA VAL A 134 7.65 3.62 -13.40
C VAL A 134 9.02 3.00 -13.11
N ALA A 135 10.09 3.79 -13.13
CA ALA A 135 11.43 3.31 -12.85
C ALA A 135 11.56 2.73 -11.44
N HIS A 136 10.93 3.36 -10.44
CA HIS A 136 10.93 2.89 -9.05
C HIS A 136 10.17 1.56 -8.89
N ILE A 137 9.03 1.40 -9.57
CA ILE A 137 8.23 0.17 -9.59
C ILE A 137 9.03 -0.95 -10.26
N LEU A 138 9.53 -0.73 -11.48
CA LEU A 138 10.27 -1.75 -12.24
C LEU A 138 11.53 -2.23 -11.52
N LYS A 139 12.25 -1.34 -10.85
CA LYS A 139 13.47 -1.68 -10.10
C LYS A 139 13.19 -2.22 -8.70
N ARG A 140 11.94 -2.19 -8.23
CA ARG A 140 11.58 -2.46 -6.82
C ARG A 140 12.52 -1.77 -5.82
N SER A 141 12.90 -0.52 -6.09
CA SER A 141 13.98 0.14 -5.32
C SER A 141 13.65 0.37 -3.85
N PHE A 142 12.38 0.25 -3.47
CA PHE A 142 11.95 0.23 -2.07
C PHE A 142 12.54 -0.95 -1.28
N VAL A 143 12.81 -2.10 -1.90
CA VAL A 143 13.38 -3.28 -1.23
C VAL A 143 14.78 -2.98 -0.70
N ALA A 144 15.59 -2.27 -1.48
CA ALA A 144 16.93 -1.85 -1.08
C ALA A 144 16.96 -0.87 0.11
N SER A 145 15.80 -0.33 0.51
CA SER A 145 15.67 0.57 1.67
C SER A 145 15.42 -0.18 2.99
N TYR A 146 15.36 -1.51 2.95
CA TYR A 146 15.26 -2.37 4.12
C TYR A 146 16.59 -3.03 4.43
N SER A 147 16.90 -3.16 5.72
CA SER A 147 17.88 -4.14 6.16
C SER A 147 17.31 -5.55 6.16
N ALA A 148 18.16 -6.58 6.11
CA ALA A 148 17.74 -7.98 6.15
C ALA A 148 16.87 -8.31 7.37
N GLU A 149 17.19 -7.72 8.53
CA GLU A 149 16.41 -7.87 9.76
C GLU A 149 15.01 -7.24 9.63
N GLU A 150 14.91 -6.05 9.03
CA GLU A 150 13.60 -5.42 8.79
C GLU A 150 12.78 -6.26 7.80
N LEU A 151 13.37 -6.76 6.70
CA LEU A 151 12.66 -7.62 5.75
C LEU A 151 12.11 -8.88 6.42
N ARG A 152 12.92 -9.57 7.24
CA ARG A 152 12.47 -10.75 7.97
C ARG A 152 11.25 -10.44 8.83
N HIS A 153 11.29 -9.35 9.60
CA HIS A 153 10.15 -8.94 10.44
C HIS A 153 8.94 -8.50 9.64
N VAL A 154 9.11 -7.78 8.52
CA VAL A 154 7.98 -7.44 7.64
C VAL A 154 7.31 -8.71 7.15
N CYS A 155 8.09 -9.70 6.72
CA CYS A 155 7.58 -10.98 6.22
C CYS A 155 6.86 -11.83 7.27
N GLU A 156 7.29 -11.74 8.54
CA GLU A 156 6.60 -12.39 9.67
C GLU A 156 5.26 -11.72 10.02
N LEU A 157 5.16 -10.40 9.79
CA LEU A 157 4.01 -9.59 10.18
C LEU A 157 2.99 -9.35 9.05
N LEU A 158 3.38 -9.51 7.78
CA LEU A 158 2.47 -9.42 6.65
C LEU A 158 1.61 -10.68 6.53
N ASP A 159 0.33 -10.47 6.26
CA ASP A 159 -0.54 -11.56 5.82
C ASP A 159 -0.25 -11.87 4.34
N LEU A 160 0.67 -12.82 4.12
CA LEU A 160 1.09 -13.22 2.76
C LEU A 160 -0.06 -13.84 1.94
N SER A 161 -1.13 -14.32 2.58
CA SER A 161 -2.31 -14.81 1.88
C SER A 161 -3.09 -13.65 1.27
N LEU A 162 -3.29 -12.56 2.03
CA LEU A 162 -3.90 -11.32 1.54
C LEU A 162 -3.06 -10.66 0.45
N VAL A 163 -1.73 -10.63 0.62
CA VAL A 163 -0.79 -10.12 -0.40
C VAL A 163 -0.99 -10.82 -1.74
N LYS A 164 -1.03 -12.16 -1.71
CA LYS A 164 -1.26 -12.96 -2.92
C LYS A 164 -2.67 -12.79 -3.47
N GLU A 165 -3.69 -12.73 -2.61
CA GLU A 165 -5.08 -12.55 -3.00
C GLU A 165 -5.28 -11.28 -3.83
N VAL A 166 -4.62 -10.18 -3.44
CA VAL A 166 -4.70 -8.90 -4.17
C VAL A 166 -3.67 -8.76 -5.29
N GLY A 167 -3.02 -9.86 -5.67
CA GLY A 167 -2.16 -9.94 -6.84
C GLY A 167 -0.75 -9.37 -6.65
N TYR A 168 -0.24 -9.24 -5.42
CA TYR A 168 1.17 -8.93 -5.21
C TYR A 168 2.00 -10.19 -4.94
N GLU A 169 3.28 -10.10 -5.28
CA GLU A 169 4.30 -11.09 -4.92
C GLU A 169 5.43 -10.39 -4.17
N VAL A 170 5.81 -10.97 -3.03
CA VAL A 170 6.89 -10.50 -2.17
C VAL A 170 7.94 -11.60 -2.07
N PRO A 171 8.78 -11.80 -3.10
CA PRO A 171 9.77 -12.87 -3.15
C PRO A 171 10.76 -12.83 -1.98
N GLU A 172 10.95 -11.66 -1.37
CA GLU A 172 11.76 -11.46 -0.18
C GLU A 172 11.26 -12.26 1.03
N CYS A 173 9.96 -12.61 1.05
CA CYS A 173 9.34 -13.43 2.08
C CYS A 173 9.33 -14.94 1.76
N GLY A 174 9.86 -15.34 0.59
CA GLY A 174 9.93 -16.73 0.12
C GLY A 174 11.27 -17.43 0.39
N ALA A 175 12.28 -16.72 0.88
CA ALA A 175 13.57 -17.30 1.23
C ALA A 175 13.57 -17.76 2.70
N GLU A 176 13.65 -19.09 2.88
CA GLU A 176 13.87 -19.83 4.14
C GLU A 176 12.65 -20.35 4.92
N ARG A 177 12.07 -21.44 4.39
CA ARG A 177 11.60 -22.59 5.20
C ARG A 177 12.25 -23.92 4.78
N SER A 178 13.36 -23.87 4.05
CA SER A 178 14.06 -25.05 3.53
C SER A 178 15.28 -25.48 4.35
N ASP A 179 15.64 -24.79 5.44
CA ASP A 179 16.81 -25.14 6.25
C ASP A 179 16.46 -25.28 7.74
N SER A 180 15.95 -26.45 8.13
CA SER A 180 15.92 -26.93 9.53
C SER A 180 15.50 -28.41 9.69
N ARG A 181 15.61 -29.22 8.63
CA ARG A 181 15.55 -30.70 8.74
C ARG A 181 16.75 -31.33 8.09
N ARG A 182 17.92 -31.15 8.71
CA ARG A 182 19.09 -32.04 8.62
C ARG A 182 20.06 -31.62 9.74
N GLY A 183 20.15 -32.48 10.74
CA GLY A 183 20.97 -32.33 11.96
C GLY A 183 20.50 -33.35 12.97
#